data_AF-A0A7C1GKY5-F1
#
_entry.id   AF-A0A7C1GKY5-F1
#
_cell.length_a   1.000
_cell.length_b   1.000
_cell.length_c   1.000
_cell.angle_alpha   90.00
_cell.angle_beta   90.00
_cell.angle_gamma   90.00
#
_symmetry.space_group_name_H-M   'P 1'
#
loop_
_entity.id
_entity.type
_entity.pdbx_description
1 polymer ?
#
loop_
_entity_poly.entity_id
_entity_poly.type
_entity_poly.pdbx_seq_one_letter_code
_entity_poly.pdbx_strand_id
1 'polypeptide(L)'
;AHGWGDHSAEGYITDYTVTEGDVTAHEAAISISGSQITDLSNHETDPTFTANFDFTDAATGDLLQFNGTKWVKVTPDYISDYSVTEEDVTAHQAALEITESQITDLQDYATKNMNNENITNLADPVNAQDAATKAYVDQLISLFEGNGMVVVDFTADNTDITLGNSVIFTDNSVLEATSWQWDFGDGNTSTDQNPTHTYNAEGTYTVILTASNGVLSATKTKSDYLTVTDVPSGTFTDSRDGTEYQTITIGNQEWMAENLKYLPSVVGLGTGSQTIPYYYVYGYNGTDVAAAKSSTNYSTYGVLYNWPAAMNSETSSTSNPSGVQGVCPDGWHLPSHAEWTELTDYLGGESVAGGKLKETGTTHWNSPNAGATNETGFTALPGSYRINSGTFSNIGNYGYWWSASELSTDIAWTRYMYYNGSYVGRSNLDKEFGFSVRCVRD
;
A
#
# COMPACT_ATOMS: atom_id res chain seq x y z
N ALA A 1 -8.46 -68.72 1.37
CA ALA A 1 -8.05 -68.91 -0.04
C ALA A 1 -8.68 -67.80 -0.87
N HIS A 2 -7.94 -67.27 -1.84
CA HIS A 2 -8.22 -66.13 -2.75
C HIS A 2 -9.67 -66.00 -3.24
N GLY A 3 -10.24 -64.84 -3.63
CA GLY A 3 -9.71 -63.50 -3.89
C GLY A 3 -10.51 -62.85 -5.04
N TRP A 4 -10.87 -61.57 -4.87
CA TRP A 4 -11.30 -60.55 -5.85
C TRP A 4 -12.72 -60.64 -6.47
N GLY A 5 -13.71 -60.06 -5.78
CA GLY A 5 -14.09 -58.64 -5.97
C GLY A 5 -14.86 -58.26 -7.24
N ASP A 6 -16.15 -58.60 -7.24
CA ASP A 6 -17.22 -58.02 -8.07
C ASP A 6 -17.68 -56.69 -7.44
N HIS A 7 -17.92 -55.66 -8.26
CA HIS A 7 -18.81 -54.55 -7.90
C HIS A 7 -19.49 -53.97 -9.15
N SER A 8 -20.74 -54.39 -9.30
CA SER A 8 -21.84 -53.66 -9.94
C SER A 8 -22.18 -52.36 -9.20
N ALA A 9 -22.70 -51.37 -9.93
CA ALA A 9 -23.84 -50.53 -9.49
C ALA A 9 -24.32 -49.61 -10.63
N GLU A 10 -25.53 -49.89 -11.12
CA GLU A 10 -26.48 -48.90 -11.62
C GLU A 10 -26.77 -47.86 -10.51
N GLY A 11 -27.04 -46.60 -10.87
CA GLY A 11 -27.66 -45.67 -9.91
C GLY A 11 -27.66 -44.19 -10.25
N TYR A 12 -28.76 -43.74 -10.83
CA TYR A 12 -29.44 -42.45 -10.62
C TYR A 12 -28.79 -41.11 -10.99
N ILE A 13 -29.50 -40.43 -11.91
CA ILE A 13 -29.76 -39.00 -11.89
C ILE A 13 -30.36 -38.63 -10.52
N THR A 14 -29.75 -37.69 -9.81
CA THR A 14 -30.40 -36.94 -8.72
C THR A 14 -30.03 -35.46 -8.85
N ASP A 15 -31.05 -34.66 -9.15
CA ASP A 15 -31.31 -33.29 -8.69
C ASP A 15 -30.09 -32.40 -8.34
N TYR A 16 -29.76 -31.49 -9.25
CA TYR A 16 -29.19 -30.19 -8.84
C TYR A 16 -30.34 -29.20 -8.67
N THR A 17 -30.86 -29.11 -7.44
CA THR A 17 -31.57 -27.91 -6.98
C THR A 17 -30.55 -26.81 -6.74
N VAL A 18 -30.54 -25.80 -7.62
CA VAL A 18 -29.80 -24.55 -7.40
C VAL A 18 -30.36 -23.88 -6.15
N THR A 19 -29.53 -23.68 -5.13
CA THR A 19 -29.94 -22.92 -3.95
C THR A 19 -29.72 -21.42 -4.20
N GLU A 20 -30.53 -20.56 -3.57
CA GLU A 20 -30.52 -19.10 -3.75
C GLU A 20 -29.17 -18.43 -3.38
N GLY A 21 -28.22 -19.19 -2.80
CA GLY A 21 -26.84 -18.78 -2.55
C GLY A 21 -25.87 -18.91 -3.74
N ASP A 22 -26.25 -19.60 -4.82
CA ASP A 22 -25.42 -19.78 -6.02
C ASP A 22 -25.67 -18.69 -7.09
N VAL A 23 -26.55 -17.73 -6.82
CA VAL A 23 -27.08 -16.78 -7.82
C VAL A 23 -26.37 -15.41 -7.81
N THR A 24 -25.33 -15.21 -7.02
CA THR A 24 -24.59 -13.93 -7.03
C THR A 24 -23.10 -14.10 -7.26
N ALA A 25 -22.75 -14.58 -8.45
CA ALA A 25 -21.58 -14.15 -9.24
C ALA A 25 -21.41 -15.08 -10.46
N HIS A 26 -22.05 -14.77 -11.59
CA HIS A 26 -21.71 -15.42 -12.86
C HIS A 26 -21.50 -14.36 -13.96
N GLU A 27 -20.28 -13.84 -14.02
CA GLU A 27 -19.67 -13.30 -15.25
C GLU A 27 -18.71 -14.32 -15.89
N ALA A 28 -18.78 -15.60 -15.52
CA ALA A 28 -17.92 -16.62 -16.12
C ALA A 28 -18.60 -17.27 -17.34
N ALA A 29 -18.05 -17.03 -18.52
CA ALA A 29 -18.37 -17.79 -19.73
C ALA A 29 -17.86 -19.23 -19.60
N ILE A 30 -18.63 -20.20 -20.10
CA ILE A 30 -18.30 -21.63 -19.99
C ILE A 30 -17.87 -22.16 -21.36
N SER A 31 -16.78 -22.93 -21.43
CA SER A 31 -16.32 -23.56 -22.68
C SER A 31 -17.00 -24.92 -22.90
N ILE A 32 -17.28 -25.24 -24.17
CA ILE A 32 -17.99 -26.46 -24.55
C ILE A 32 -17.07 -27.47 -25.27
N SER A 33 -17.14 -28.73 -24.85
CA SER A 33 -16.39 -29.86 -25.42
C SER A 33 -17.14 -30.57 -26.55
N GLY A 34 -16.41 -31.33 -27.38
CA GLY A 34 -16.98 -31.99 -28.56
C GLY A 34 -18.03 -33.09 -28.25
N SER A 35 -17.94 -33.75 -27.10
CA SER A 35 -18.97 -34.68 -26.62
C SER A 35 -20.25 -33.95 -26.20
N GLN A 36 -20.11 -32.79 -25.57
CA GLN A 36 -21.25 -31.96 -25.19
C GLN A 36 -22.01 -31.43 -26.42
N ILE A 37 -21.32 -31.03 -27.49
CA ILE A 37 -21.98 -30.62 -28.75
C ILE A 37 -22.78 -31.77 -29.38
N THR A 38 -22.25 -32.99 -29.32
CA THR A 38 -22.91 -34.17 -29.91
C THR A 38 -24.15 -34.58 -29.12
N ASP A 39 -24.12 -34.50 -27.78
CA ASP A 39 -25.29 -34.76 -26.94
C ASP A 39 -26.36 -33.67 -27.08
N LEU A 40 -25.96 -32.40 -27.24
CA LEU A 40 -26.88 -31.25 -27.32
C LEU A 40 -27.55 -31.10 -28.70
N SER A 41 -26.83 -31.41 -29.79
CA SER A 41 -27.38 -31.39 -31.16
C SER A 41 -28.49 -32.43 -31.39
N ASN A 42 -28.52 -33.51 -30.61
CA ASN A 42 -29.59 -34.51 -30.63
C ASN A 42 -30.91 -34.01 -29.99
N HIS A 43 -30.92 -32.84 -29.34
CA HIS A 43 -32.08 -32.28 -28.62
C HIS A 43 -32.53 -30.89 -29.12
N GLU A 44 -31.93 -30.36 -30.20
CA GLU A 44 -32.29 -29.06 -30.81
C GLU A 44 -33.74 -28.96 -31.32
N THR A 45 -34.44 -30.09 -31.46
CA THR A 45 -35.85 -30.11 -31.87
C THR A 45 -36.83 -30.18 -30.69
N ASP A 46 -36.33 -30.25 -29.45
CA ASP A 46 -37.16 -30.22 -28.24
C ASP A 46 -37.57 -28.75 -27.91
N PRO A 47 -38.89 -28.44 -27.87
CA PRO A 47 -39.38 -27.10 -27.59
C PRO A 47 -39.00 -26.55 -26.20
N THR A 48 -38.75 -27.42 -25.23
CA THR A 48 -38.35 -27.03 -23.86
C THR A 48 -36.85 -26.70 -23.77
N PHE A 49 -36.05 -27.28 -24.66
CA PHE A 49 -34.61 -27.05 -24.75
C PHE A 49 -34.28 -25.77 -25.53
N THR A 50 -34.93 -25.57 -26.69
CA THR A 50 -34.79 -24.36 -27.53
C THR A 50 -35.28 -23.08 -26.86
N ALA A 51 -36.07 -23.18 -25.80
CA ALA A 51 -36.49 -22.04 -24.99
C ALA A 51 -35.35 -21.49 -24.10
N ASN A 52 -34.38 -22.33 -23.72
CA ASN A 52 -33.33 -22.00 -22.74
C ASN A 52 -31.93 -21.88 -23.35
N PHE A 53 -31.73 -22.30 -24.61
CA PHE A 53 -30.43 -22.29 -25.29
C PHE A 53 -30.55 -21.93 -26.78
N ASP A 54 -29.59 -21.19 -27.31
CA ASP A 54 -29.47 -20.86 -28.75
C ASP A 54 -28.01 -21.04 -29.20
N PHE A 55 -27.77 -22.12 -29.94
CA PHE A 55 -26.43 -22.60 -30.35
C PHE A 55 -26.17 -22.40 -31.84
N THR A 56 -26.96 -21.57 -32.51
CA THR A 56 -26.79 -21.30 -33.94
C THR A 56 -25.33 -20.88 -34.20
N ASP A 57 -24.61 -21.64 -35.05
CA ASP A 57 -23.21 -21.43 -35.43
C ASP A 57 -22.14 -21.59 -34.30
N ALA A 58 -22.43 -22.36 -33.24
CA ALA A 58 -21.45 -22.72 -32.21
C ALA A 58 -20.59 -23.94 -32.58
N ALA A 59 -19.29 -23.89 -32.28
CA ALA A 59 -18.31 -24.95 -32.51
C ALA A 59 -17.56 -25.33 -31.22
N THR A 60 -16.87 -26.48 -31.24
CA THR A 60 -16.08 -26.96 -30.10
C THR A 60 -15.04 -25.91 -29.70
N GLY A 61 -15.02 -25.53 -28.42
CA GLY A 61 -14.14 -24.49 -27.88
C GLY A 61 -14.73 -23.08 -27.84
N ASP A 62 -15.92 -22.86 -28.40
CA ASP A 62 -16.62 -21.58 -28.25
C ASP A 62 -17.07 -21.33 -26.80
N LEU A 63 -17.18 -20.05 -26.44
CA LEU A 63 -17.66 -19.60 -25.14
C LEU A 63 -19.14 -19.26 -25.18
N LEU A 64 -19.86 -19.67 -24.14
CA LEU A 64 -21.29 -19.41 -23.98
C LEU A 64 -21.53 -18.58 -22.71
N GLN A 65 -22.43 -17.61 -22.81
CA GLN A 65 -22.83 -16.78 -21.69
C GLN A 65 -24.36 -16.67 -21.63
N PHE A 66 -24.89 -16.65 -20.41
CA PHE A 66 -26.31 -16.43 -20.18
C PHE A 66 -26.65 -14.95 -20.35
N ASN A 67 -27.52 -14.63 -21.31
CA ASN A 67 -27.90 -13.25 -21.60
C ASN A 67 -29.11 -12.74 -20.78
N GLY A 68 -29.53 -13.50 -19.77
CA GLY A 68 -30.70 -13.21 -18.93
C GLY A 68 -31.99 -13.94 -19.36
N THR A 69 -32.02 -14.55 -20.55
CA THR A 69 -33.16 -15.38 -21.00
C THR A 69 -32.75 -16.75 -21.53
N LYS A 70 -31.61 -16.85 -22.21
CA LYS A 70 -31.04 -18.10 -22.71
C LYS A 70 -29.51 -18.03 -22.78
N TRP A 71 -28.85 -19.18 -22.88
CA TRP A 71 -27.40 -19.24 -23.13
C TRP A 71 -27.11 -19.04 -24.62
N VAL A 72 -26.18 -18.12 -24.94
CA VAL A 72 -25.79 -17.76 -26.31
C VAL A 72 -24.27 -17.72 -26.47
N LYS A 73 -23.78 -17.91 -27.70
CA LYS A 73 -22.38 -17.72 -28.08
C LYS A 73 -21.95 -16.27 -27.87
N VAL A 74 -20.78 -16.08 -27.24
CA VAL A 74 -20.15 -14.78 -27.05
C VAL A 74 -18.72 -14.78 -27.56
N THR A 75 -18.30 -13.65 -28.11
CA THR A 75 -16.91 -13.39 -28.51
C THR A 75 -16.39 -12.29 -27.57
N PRO A 76 -15.45 -12.58 -26.66
CA PRO A 76 -14.92 -11.56 -25.75
C PRO A 76 -14.13 -10.49 -26.51
N ASP A 77 -14.26 -9.21 -26.13
CA ASP A 77 -13.50 -8.08 -26.70
C ASP A 77 -12.02 -8.03 -26.28
N TYR A 78 -11.40 -9.17 -25.94
CA TYR A 78 -9.96 -9.24 -25.67
C TYR A 78 -9.19 -9.60 -26.95
N ILE A 79 -8.59 -8.57 -27.55
CA ILE A 79 -7.57 -8.60 -28.61
C ILE A 79 -7.92 -9.58 -29.74
N SER A 80 -8.87 -9.17 -30.58
CA SER A 80 -8.89 -9.60 -31.98
C SER A 80 -7.73 -8.94 -32.72
N ASP A 81 -6.99 -9.75 -33.47
CA ASP A 81 -5.88 -9.39 -34.38
C ASP A 81 -4.53 -9.05 -33.75
N TYR A 82 -3.80 -10.10 -33.34
CA TYR A 82 -2.37 -10.13 -33.60
C TYR A 82 -2.11 -11.19 -34.70
N SER A 83 -2.17 -10.78 -35.96
CA SER A 83 -1.57 -11.56 -37.03
C SER A 83 -0.07 -11.29 -36.98
N VAL A 84 0.71 -12.27 -36.55
CA VAL A 84 2.18 -12.21 -36.62
C VAL A 84 2.56 -12.04 -38.09
N THR A 85 3.08 -10.87 -38.45
CA THR A 85 3.56 -10.58 -39.81
C THR A 85 5.04 -10.97 -39.95
N GLU A 86 5.52 -11.14 -41.18
CA GLU A 86 6.95 -11.35 -41.47
C GLU A 86 7.82 -10.21 -40.89
N GLU A 87 7.25 -9.02 -40.72
CA GLU A 87 7.89 -7.84 -40.14
C GLU A 87 8.04 -7.96 -38.60
N ASP A 88 7.06 -8.56 -37.91
CA ASP A 88 7.12 -8.85 -36.47
C ASP A 88 8.17 -9.92 -36.13
N VAL A 89 8.31 -10.93 -37.02
CA VAL A 89 9.34 -11.97 -36.92
C VAL A 89 10.72 -11.37 -37.13
N THR A 90 10.88 -10.48 -38.12
CA THR A 90 12.15 -9.81 -38.41
C THR A 90 12.56 -8.85 -37.27
N ALA A 91 11.60 -8.18 -36.63
CA ALA A 91 11.83 -7.34 -35.46
C ALA A 91 12.26 -8.14 -34.21
N HIS A 92 11.70 -9.34 -33.99
CA HIS A 92 12.15 -10.27 -32.95
C HIS A 92 13.46 -10.99 -33.30
N GLN A 93 13.77 -11.16 -34.58
CA GLN A 93 15.02 -11.73 -35.09
C GLN A 93 16.23 -10.82 -34.86
N ALA A 94 16.01 -9.49 -34.77
CA ALA A 94 17.04 -8.54 -34.33
C ALA A 94 17.26 -8.55 -32.81
N ALA A 95 16.26 -9.00 -32.03
CA ALA A 95 16.32 -9.08 -30.58
C ALA A 95 16.95 -10.39 -30.06
N LEU A 96 17.03 -11.43 -30.91
CA LEU A 96 17.60 -12.74 -30.63
C LEU A 96 18.72 -13.02 -31.64
N GLU A 97 19.98 -12.74 -31.26
CA GLU A 97 21.18 -12.95 -32.09
C GLU A 97 21.40 -14.43 -32.48
N ILE A 98 20.60 -14.98 -33.41
CA ILE A 98 20.81 -16.30 -34.00
C ILE A 98 21.76 -16.15 -35.19
N THR A 99 22.86 -16.91 -35.18
CA THR A 99 23.94 -16.78 -36.17
C THR A 99 23.61 -17.50 -37.49
N GLU A 100 24.12 -17.00 -38.64
CA GLU A 100 23.96 -17.64 -39.97
C GLU A 100 24.44 -19.11 -40.00
N SER A 101 25.40 -19.46 -39.14
CA SER A 101 25.87 -20.84 -38.94
C SER A 101 24.75 -21.77 -38.47
N GLN A 102 23.92 -21.31 -37.52
CA GLN A 102 22.85 -22.12 -36.95
C GLN A 102 21.70 -22.32 -37.94
N ILE A 103 21.46 -21.35 -38.82
CA ILE A 103 20.50 -21.47 -39.93
C ILE A 103 21.00 -22.46 -40.99
N THR A 104 22.29 -22.44 -41.28
CA THR A 104 22.92 -23.35 -42.26
C THR A 104 22.88 -24.80 -41.76
N ASP A 105 23.17 -25.04 -40.48
CA ASP A 105 23.11 -26.38 -39.88
C ASP A 105 21.68 -26.97 -39.92
N LEU A 106 20.65 -26.13 -39.75
CA LEU A 106 19.24 -26.52 -39.84
C LEU A 106 18.83 -26.87 -41.27
N GLN A 107 19.30 -26.12 -42.26
CA GLN A 107 19.04 -26.38 -43.68
C GLN A 107 19.76 -27.64 -44.19
N ASP A 108 21.00 -27.88 -43.74
CA ASP A 108 21.77 -29.08 -44.06
C ASP A 108 21.15 -30.35 -43.45
N TYR A 109 20.61 -30.25 -42.23
CA TYR A 109 19.91 -31.35 -41.57
C TYR A 109 18.59 -31.70 -42.26
N ALA A 110 17.82 -30.70 -42.68
CA ALA A 110 16.59 -30.88 -43.44
C ALA A 110 16.86 -31.53 -44.82
N THR A 111 17.96 -31.15 -45.48
CA THR A 111 18.32 -31.66 -46.81
C THR A 111 18.88 -33.09 -46.77
N LYS A 112 19.65 -33.46 -45.73
CA LYS A 112 20.23 -34.82 -45.58
C LYS A 112 19.20 -35.92 -45.31
N ASN A 113 18.07 -35.58 -44.71
CA ASN A 113 17.10 -36.57 -44.22
C ASN A 113 15.91 -36.79 -45.17
N MET A 114 15.87 -36.16 -46.34
CA MET A 114 14.82 -36.39 -47.34
C MET A 114 14.92 -37.73 -48.10
N ASN A 115 16.01 -38.50 -47.97
CA ASN A 115 16.24 -39.75 -48.72
C ASN A 115 16.72 -40.95 -47.86
N ASN A 116 16.34 -41.03 -46.59
CA ASN A 116 16.77 -42.15 -45.73
C ASN A 116 15.98 -43.45 -46.02
N GLU A 117 16.55 -44.34 -46.84
CA GLU A 117 16.01 -45.67 -47.19
C GLU A 117 16.10 -46.72 -46.06
N ASN A 118 16.43 -46.35 -44.82
CA ASN A 118 16.57 -47.29 -43.68
C ASN A 118 15.53 -47.08 -42.57
N ILE A 119 14.23 -47.06 -42.91
CA ILE A 119 13.14 -47.22 -41.93
C ILE A 119 12.29 -48.42 -42.35
N THR A 120 12.51 -49.55 -41.67
CA THR A 120 11.97 -50.88 -42.04
C THR A 120 10.95 -51.43 -41.04
N ASN A 121 10.09 -50.58 -40.46
CA ASN A 121 8.81 -51.05 -39.93
C ASN A 121 7.73 -49.96 -40.01
N LEU A 122 6.87 -50.15 -41.00
CA LEU A 122 5.90 -49.22 -41.61
C LEU A 122 4.49 -49.79 -41.42
N ALA A 123 3.89 -49.64 -40.24
CA ALA A 123 2.48 -50.04 -40.08
C ALA A 123 1.50 -48.86 -40.14
N ASP A 124 1.96 -47.61 -40.04
CA ASP A 124 1.09 -46.45 -40.21
C ASP A 124 1.90 -45.18 -40.62
N PRO A 125 1.75 -44.67 -41.85
CA PRO A 125 2.39 -43.44 -42.32
C PRO A 125 1.92 -42.19 -41.56
N VAL A 126 0.76 -42.23 -40.92
CA VAL A 126 0.20 -41.10 -40.16
C VAL A 126 0.94 -40.95 -38.82
N ASN A 127 1.28 -42.06 -38.17
CA ASN A 127 1.92 -42.04 -36.84
C ASN A 127 3.43 -41.73 -36.86
N ALA A 128 4.14 -41.97 -37.96
CA ALA A 128 5.55 -41.59 -38.08
C ALA A 128 5.72 -40.08 -38.33
N GLN A 129 4.75 -39.48 -39.04
CA GLN A 129 4.66 -38.04 -39.24
C GLN A 129 4.20 -37.34 -37.94
N ASP A 130 3.31 -37.96 -37.17
CA ASP A 130 2.94 -37.51 -35.83
C ASP A 130 4.05 -37.69 -34.80
N ALA A 131 4.89 -38.73 -34.86
CA ALA A 131 5.98 -38.89 -33.88
C ALA A 131 7.08 -37.84 -34.05
N ALA A 132 7.41 -37.47 -35.29
CA ALA A 132 8.38 -36.42 -35.58
C ALA A 132 7.79 -35.02 -35.31
N THR A 133 6.52 -34.79 -35.68
CA THR A 133 5.78 -33.55 -35.37
C THR A 133 5.58 -33.41 -33.86
N LYS A 134 5.25 -34.49 -33.15
CA LYS A 134 5.15 -34.52 -31.70
C LYS A 134 6.50 -34.30 -31.03
N ALA A 135 7.58 -34.89 -31.53
CA ALA A 135 8.93 -34.60 -31.00
C ALA A 135 9.32 -33.14 -31.20
N TYR A 136 8.94 -32.52 -32.32
CA TYR A 136 9.14 -31.09 -32.60
C TYR A 136 8.24 -30.19 -31.74
N VAL A 137 6.96 -30.55 -31.56
CA VAL A 137 6.00 -29.86 -30.69
C VAL A 137 6.39 -30.03 -29.22
N ASP A 138 6.87 -31.19 -28.79
CA ASP A 138 7.42 -31.43 -27.45
C ASP A 138 8.74 -30.63 -27.26
N GLN A 139 9.54 -30.43 -28.32
CA GLN A 139 10.72 -29.55 -28.29
C GLN A 139 10.33 -28.07 -28.20
N LEU A 140 9.29 -27.64 -28.91
CA LEU A 140 8.73 -26.29 -28.85
C LEU A 140 8.06 -26.05 -27.49
N ILE A 141 7.28 -27.00 -26.98
CA ILE A 141 6.71 -26.99 -25.63
C ILE A 141 7.84 -26.98 -24.60
N SER A 142 8.90 -27.78 -24.75
CA SER A 142 10.09 -27.69 -23.90
C SER A 142 10.87 -26.39 -24.08
N LEU A 143 10.74 -25.68 -25.20
CA LEU A 143 11.27 -24.33 -25.41
C LEU A 143 10.33 -23.28 -24.81
N PHE A 144 9.02 -23.49 -24.73
CA PHE A 144 8.06 -22.59 -24.10
C PHE A 144 7.96 -22.78 -22.58
N GLU A 145 8.01 -24.04 -22.10
CA GLU A 145 8.09 -24.45 -20.70
C GLU A 145 9.53 -24.31 -20.17
N GLY A 146 10.54 -24.51 -21.02
CA GLY A 146 11.96 -24.26 -20.70
C GLY A 146 12.39 -22.80 -20.87
N ASN A 147 11.60 -21.98 -21.59
CA ASN A 147 11.64 -20.52 -21.52
C ASN A 147 10.46 -20.01 -20.68
N GLY A 148 10.27 -20.60 -19.49
CA GLY A 148 9.42 -20.03 -18.44
C GLY A 148 9.87 -18.60 -18.19
N MET A 149 9.21 -17.63 -18.81
CA MET A 149 9.56 -16.23 -18.66
C MET A 149 9.36 -15.88 -17.20
N VAL A 150 10.45 -15.70 -16.46
CA VAL A 150 10.40 -15.12 -15.11
C VAL A 150 9.76 -13.75 -15.31
N VAL A 151 8.47 -13.61 -14.97
CA VAL A 151 7.83 -12.31 -14.99
C VAL A 151 8.25 -11.64 -13.70
N VAL A 152 9.17 -10.69 -13.82
CA VAL A 152 9.60 -9.87 -12.70
C VAL A 152 8.66 -8.68 -12.59
N ASP A 153 8.10 -8.53 -11.41
CA ASP A 153 7.37 -7.32 -11.05
C ASP A 153 7.53 -7.05 -9.55
N PHE A 154 7.26 -5.83 -9.15
CA PHE A 154 7.36 -5.42 -7.75
C PHE A 154 6.48 -4.21 -7.46
N THR A 155 6.17 -3.99 -6.21
CA THR A 155 5.51 -2.78 -5.72
C THR A 155 6.33 -2.12 -4.63
N ALA A 156 6.03 -0.85 -4.36
CA ALA A 156 6.51 -0.12 -3.20
C ALA A 156 5.30 0.28 -2.36
N ASP A 157 5.47 0.40 -1.05
CA ASP A 157 4.43 0.89 -0.15
C ASP A 157 4.13 2.38 -0.33
N ASN A 158 5.12 3.16 -0.78
CA ASN A 158 4.94 4.56 -1.16
C ASN A 158 5.87 4.94 -2.34
N THR A 159 5.37 5.81 -3.22
CA THR A 159 6.12 6.35 -4.37
C THR A 159 6.47 7.83 -4.23
N ASP A 160 5.82 8.55 -3.33
CA ASP A 160 6.12 9.94 -3.01
C ASP A 160 6.56 10.01 -1.56
N ILE A 161 7.87 10.11 -1.34
CA ILE A 161 8.47 10.07 0.00
C ILE A 161 9.21 11.36 0.30
N THR A 162 9.46 11.57 1.59
CA THR A 162 10.35 12.63 2.03
C THR A 162 11.73 12.10 2.35
N LEU A 163 12.70 13.01 2.25
CA LEU A 163 14.11 12.77 2.51
C LEU A 163 14.33 12.07 3.86
N GLY A 164 15.15 11.01 3.87
CA GLY A 164 15.52 10.26 5.08
C GLY A 164 14.56 9.14 5.47
N ASN A 165 13.46 8.94 4.72
CA ASN A 165 12.53 7.86 4.99
C ASN A 165 12.87 6.56 4.25
N SER A 166 12.35 5.47 4.80
CA SER A 166 12.42 4.15 4.20
C SER A 166 11.20 3.82 3.34
N VAL A 167 11.45 3.13 2.24
CA VAL A 167 10.46 2.49 1.35
C VAL A 167 10.54 0.99 1.54
N ILE A 168 9.40 0.33 1.66
CA ILE A 168 9.29 -1.13 1.70
C ILE A 168 8.92 -1.63 0.31
N PHE A 169 9.81 -2.41 -0.30
CA PHE A 169 9.55 -3.05 -1.58
C PHE A 169 8.99 -4.45 -1.38
N THR A 170 8.01 -4.80 -2.21
CA THR A 170 7.41 -6.14 -2.26
C THR A 170 7.66 -6.77 -3.63
N ASP A 171 8.31 -7.93 -3.64
CA ASP A 171 8.46 -8.76 -4.83
C ASP A 171 7.13 -9.41 -5.21
N ASN A 172 6.74 -9.25 -6.48
CA ASN A 172 5.56 -9.87 -7.08
C ASN A 172 5.94 -10.79 -8.26
N SER A 173 7.21 -11.21 -8.32
CA SER A 173 7.70 -12.06 -9.41
C SER A 173 7.04 -13.45 -9.38
N VAL A 174 6.75 -14.01 -10.55
CA VAL A 174 6.16 -15.35 -10.71
C VAL A 174 7.19 -16.37 -11.24
N LEU A 175 6.86 -17.67 -11.14
CA LEU A 175 7.69 -18.82 -11.53
C LEU A 175 8.91 -19.10 -10.62
N GLU A 176 8.69 -19.05 -9.31
CA GLU A 176 9.64 -19.51 -8.28
C GLU A 176 11.02 -18.84 -8.35
N ALA A 177 11.07 -17.51 -8.40
CA ALA A 177 12.31 -16.78 -8.19
C ALA A 177 12.96 -17.19 -6.85
N THR A 178 14.26 -17.53 -6.90
CA THR A 178 15.04 -17.96 -5.74
C THR A 178 16.16 -16.98 -5.38
N SER A 179 16.37 -15.94 -6.19
CA SER A 179 17.34 -14.88 -5.96
C SER A 179 16.86 -13.55 -6.55
N TRP A 180 17.21 -12.45 -5.87
CA TRP A 180 16.83 -11.09 -6.20
C TRP A 180 18.06 -10.20 -6.20
N GLN A 181 18.04 -9.19 -7.07
CA GLN A 181 19.02 -8.12 -7.10
C GLN A 181 18.28 -6.80 -7.39
N TRP A 182 18.23 -5.96 -6.37
CA TRP A 182 17.66 -4.63 -6.43
C TRP A 182 18.73 -3.60 -6.75
N ASP A 183 18.37 -2.62 -7.57
CA ASP A 183 19.05 -1.33 -7.71
C ASP A 183 18.00 -0.25 -7.46
N PHE A 184 18.25 0.58 -6.45
CA PHE A 184 17.33 1.61 -5.99
C PHE A 184 17.49 2.93 -6.77
N GLY A 185 18.44 3.03 -7.70
CA GLY A 185 18.70 4.22 -8.50
C GLY A 185 19.47 5.32 -7.77
N ASP A 186 19.84 5.11 -6.49
CA ASP A 186 20.63 6.02 -5.66
C ASP A 186 22.09 5.54 -5.47
N GLY A 187 22.47 4.46 -6.17
CA GLY A 187 23.76 3.79 -6.05
C GLY A 187 23.81 2.69 -4.99
N ASN A 188 22.73 2.46 -4.24
CA ASN A 188 22.59 1.35 -3.31
C ASN A 188 21.81 0.18 -3.92
N THR A 189 22.05 -1.02 -3.39
CA THR A 189 21.49 -2.28 -3.90
C THR A 189 21.09 -3.22 -2.75
N SER A 190 20.22 -4.20 -3.01
CA SER A 190 19.90 -5.27 -2.06
C SER A 190 19.71 -6.63 -2.75
N THR A 191 19.86 -7.72 -2.01
CA THR A 191 19.56 -9.09 -2.46
C THR A 191 18.39 -9.72 -1.70
N ASP A 192 17.78 -9.00 -0.76
CA ASP A 192 16.60 -9.48 -0.04
C ASP A 192 15.39 -9.56 -0.99
N GLN A 193 14.49 -10.51 -0.75
CA GLN A 193 13.26 -10.61 -1.54
C GLN A 193 12.38 -9.35 -1.39
N ASN A 194 12.19 -8.89 -0.15
CA ASN A 194 11.37 -7.73 0.18
C ASN A 194 12.20 -6.72 1.01
N PRO A 195 13.08 -5.93 0.38
CA PRO A 195 13.97 -5.03 1.10
C PRO A 195 13.23 -3.80 1.64
N THR A 196 13.78 -3.23 2.71
CA THR A 196 13.46 -1.87 3.17
C THR A 196 14.66 -0.98 2.87
N HIS A 197 14.47 0.15 2.17
CA HIS A 197 15.56 1.02 1.72
C HIS A 197 15.29 2.49 2.02
N THR A 198 16.31 3.22 2.50
CA THR A 198 16.21 4.63 2.91
C THR A 198 16.85 5.56 1.87
N TYR A 199 16.10 6.55 1.38
CA TYR A 199 16.60 7.54 0.44
C TYR A 199 17.08 8.80 1.17
N ASN A 200 18.37 9.13 1.02
CA ASN A 200 19.02 10.24 1.73
C ASN A 200 19.35 11.45 0.84
N ALA A 201 18.83 11.49 -0.38
CA ALA A 201 18.91 12.64 -1.27
C ALA A 201 17.55 12.90 -1.93
N GLU A 202 17.28 14.15 -2.27
CA GLU A 202 16.12 14.52 -3.09
C GLU A 202 16.34 14.05 -4.53
N GLY A 203 15.24 13.75 -5.21
CA GLY A 203 15.26 13.45 -6.63
C GLY A 203 14.21 12.43 -7.04
N THR A 204 14.26 12.08 -8.32
CA THR A 204 13.41 11.07 -8.91
C THR A 204 14.25 9.82 -9.20
N TYR A 205 13.79 8.65 -8.74
CA TYR A 205 14.56 7.42 -8.75
C TYR A 205 13.93 6.37 -9.65
N THR A 206 14.76 5.78 -10.51
CA THR A 206 14.43 4.59 -11.29
C THR A 206 14.80 3.35 -10.48
N VAL A 207 13.83 2.48 -10.21
CA VAL A 207 14.06 1.25 -9.44
C VAL A 207 14.10 0.06 -10.39
N ILE A 208 15.08 -0.81 -10.20
CA ILE A 208 15.31 -2.00 -11.02
C ILE A 208 15.32 -3.22 -10.11
N LEU A 209 14.55 -4.25 -10.46
CA LEU A 209 14.63 -5.56 -9.87
C LEU A 209 15.05 -6.57 -10.93
N THR A 210 16.09 -7.36 -10.65
CA THR A 210 16.42 -8.57 -11.40
C THR A 210 16.13 -9.78 -10.51
N ALA A 211 15.32 -10.72 -11.00
CA ALA A 211 15.03 -11.95 -10.29
C ALA A 211 15.43 -13.17 -11.13
N SER A 212 15.82 -14.25 -10.45
CA SER A 212 16.23 -15.50 -11.09
C SER A 212 15.83 -16.72 -10.29
N ASN A 213 15.51 -17.81 -10.98
CA ASN A 213 15.26 -19.13 -10.39
C ASN A 213 16.49 -20.07 -10.45
N GLY A 214 17.66 -19.54 -10.84
CA GLY A 214 18.91 -20.32 -11.01
C GLY A 214 19.12 -20.90 -12.41
N VAL A 215 18.10 -20.86 -13.28
CA VAL A 215 18.20 -21.24 -14.70
C VAL A 215 17.95 -20.04 -15.60
N LEU A 216 16.87 -19.31 -15.31
CA LEU A 216 16.45 -18.12 -16.04
C LEU A 216 16.54 -16.88 -15.15
N SER A 217 16.77 -15.74 -15.78
CA SER A 217 16.73 -14.43 -15.13
C SER A 217 15.97 -13.43 -16.00
N ALA A 218 15.29 -12.51 -15.35
CA ALA A 218 14.64 -11.38 -16.00
C ALA A 218 14.77 -10.12 -15.13
N THR A 219 14.57 -8.97 -15.76
CA THR A 219 14.74 -7.67 -15.12
C THR A 219 13.51 -6.81 -15.39
N LYS A 220 13.00 -6.16 -14.34
CA LYS A 220 11.98 -5.13 -14.41
C LYS A 220 12.58 -3.80 -14.02
N THR A 221 12.40 -2.80 -14.88
CA THR A 221 12.75 -1.41 -14.60
C THR A 221 11.46 -0.59 -14.49
N LYS A 222 11.30 0.14 -13.39
CA LYS A 222 10.29 1.19 -13.26
C LYS A 222 11.01 2.52 -13.25
N SER A 223 10.97 3.22 -14.38
CA SER A 223 11.55 4.56 -14.55
C SER A 223 10.73 5.59 -13.78
N ASP A 224 11.42 6.56 -13.19
CA ASP A 224 10.82 7.66 -12.41
C ASP A 224 9.79 7.18 -11.38
N TYR A 225 10.10 6.04 -10.75
CA TYR A 225 9.14 5.30 -9.94
C TYR A 225 8.93 5.92 -8.57
N LEU A 226 9.96 6.56 -8.01
CA LEU A 226 9.89 7.24 -6.73
C LEU A 226 10.28 8.71 -6.87
N THR A 227 9.59 9.58 -6.13
CA THR A 227 9.96 10.98 -5.95
C THR A 227 10.30 11.22 -4.48
N VAL A 228 11.49 11.75 -4.22
CA VAL A 228 11.97 12.12 -2.89
C VAL A 228 12.06 13.64 -2.82
N THR A 229 11.35 14.22 -1.86
CA THR A 229 11.34 15.67 -1.59
C THR A 229 11.84 15.95 -0.18
N ASP A 230 12.60 17.02 0.02
CA ASP A 230 12.90 17.51 1.36
C ASP A 230 11.70 18.30 1.88
N VAL A 231 11.47 18.24 3.20
CA VAL A 231 10.44 19.04 3.83
C VAL A 231 11.03 20.41 4.14
N PRO A 232 10.47 21.51 3.59
CA PRO A 232 10.97 22.84 3.91
C PRO A 232 10.93 23.07 5.43
N SER A 233 12.10 23.31 6.01
CA SER A 233 12.28 23.50 7.44
C SER A 233 12.95 24.84 7.76
N GLY A 234 12.71 25.32 8.97
CA GLY A 234 13.23 26.58 9.46
C GLY A 234 13.39 26.59 10.97
N THR A 235 13.76 27.76 11.50
CA THR A 235 13.79 27.99 12.95
C THR A 235 13.03 29.25 13.31
N PHE A 236 12.44 29.24 14.51
CA PHE A 236 11.76 30.38 15.08
C PHE A 236 12.17 30.56 16.54
N THR A 237 12.59 31.76 16.93
CA THR A 237 12.87 32.09 18.33
C THR A 237 11.66 32.81 18.94
N ASP A 238 11.06 32.22 19.97
CA ASP A 238 10.02 32.87 20.76
C ASP A 238 10.64 33.97 21.64
N SER A 239 10.36 35.23 21.31
CA SER A 239 10.91 36.38 22.03
C SER A 239 10.46 36.46 23.49
N ARG A 240 9.40 35.73 23.89
CA ARG A 240 8.85 35.77 25.24
C ARG A 240 9.69 34.99 26.25
N ASP A 241 10.42 33.97 25.80
CA ASP A 241 11.25 33.13 26.66
C ASP A 241 12.62 32.72 26.07
N GLY A 242 12.90 33.12 24.83
CA GLY A 242 14.15 32.82 24.13
C GLY A 242 14.25 31.40 23.60
N THR A 243 13.18 30.60 23.67
CA THR A 243 13.18 29.23 23.15
C THR A 243 13.23 29.27 21.63
N GLU A 244 14.20 28.55 21.06
CA GLU A 244 14.26 28.28 19.63
C GLU A 244 13.46 26.99 19.34
N TYR A 245 12.57 27.08 18.35
CA TYR A 245 11.75 25.98 17.85
C TYR A 245 12.15 25.69 16.41
N GLN A 246 12.26 24.41 16.07
CA GLN A 246 12.25 23.99 14.67
C GLN A 246 10.85 24.19 14.08
N THR A 247 10.78 24.56 12.80
CA THR A 247 9.55 24.72 12.04
C THR A 247 9.61 23.89 10.76
N ILE A 248 8.45 23.47 10.28
CA ILE A 248 8.31 22.62 9.10
C ILE A 248 7.09 23.08 8.29
N THR A 249 7.15 22.96 6.97
CA THR A 249 6.02 23.28 6.08
C THR A 249 5.30 21.99 5.69
N ILE A 250 4.00 21.92 5.95
CA ILE A 250 3.14 20.81 5.51
C ILE A 250 1.96 21.39 4.73
N GLY A 251 1.85 21.01 3.46
CA GLY A 251 0.92 21.66 2.54
C GLY A 251 1.28 23.14 2.40
N ASN A 252 0.30 24.01 2.67
CA ASN A 252 0.48 25.46 2.59
C ASN A 252 0.75 26.10 3.97
N GLN A 253 0.87 25.31 5.03
CA GLN A 253 0.98 25.82 6.40
C GLN A 253 2.34 25.50 7.00
N GLU A 254 2.86 26.43 7.79
CA GLU A 254 4.06 26.24 8.59
C GLU A 254 3.68 25.87 10.02
N TRP A 255 4.20 24.75 10.51
CA TRP A 255 3.93 24.22 11.83
C TRP A 255 5.21 24.25 12.68
N MET A 256 5.05 24.51 13.97
CA MET A 256 6.11 24.20 14.93
C MET A 256 6.34 22.69 14.95
N ALA A 257 7.60 22.26 14.81
CA ALA A 257 8.04 20.87 14.87
C ALA A 257 8.25 20.36 16.31
N GLU A 258 8.08 21.21 17.32
CA GLU A 258 8.12 20.85 18.74
C GLU A 258 6.88 21.36 19.49
N ASN A 259 6.52 20.69 20.58
CA ASN A 259 5.49 21.18 21.48
C ASN A 259 5.92 22.51 22.11
N LEU A 260 4.98 23.43 22.27
CA LEU A 260 5.24 24.73 22.88
C LEU A 260 5.77 24.55 24.32
N LYS A 261 6.86 25.26 24.64
CA LYS A 261 7.54 25.23 25.95
C LYS A 261 7.27 26.48 26.79
N TYR A 262 6.45 27.41 26.29
CA TYR A 262 6.16 28.67 26.98
C TYR A 262 5.48 28.44 28.34
N LEU A 263 6.22 28.69 29.42
CA LEU A 263 5.82 28.43 30.81
C LEU A 263 5.89 29.72 31.66
N PRO A 264 4.85 30.57 31.66
CA PRO A 264 4.84 31.81 32.44
C PRO A 264 4.58 31.57 33.94
N SER A 265 3.89 30.48 34.28
CA SER A 265 3.65 30.03 35.65
C SER A 265 3.54 28.50 35.66
N VAL A 266 3.50 27.87 36.83
CA VAL A 266 3.24 26.43 36.96
C VAL A 266 2.47 26.17 38.25
N VAL A 267 1.50 25.26 38.20
CA VAL A 267 0.68 24.90 39.36
C VAL A 267 0.87 23.45 39.77
N GLY A 268 0.66 23.18 41.06
CA GLY A 268 0.84 21.87 41.67
C GLY A 268 -0.38 20.94 41.60
N LEU A 269 -0.37 19.94 42.49
CA LEU A 269 -1.39 18.87 42.55
C LEU A 269 -2.82 19.41 42.72
N GLY A 270 -3.77 18.72 42.09
CA GLY A 270 -5.22 18.97 42.26
C GLY A 270 -5.72 20.32 41.75
N THR A 271 -4.89 21.10 41.04
CA THR A 271 -5.27 22.42 40.52
C THR A 271 -5.71 22.31 39.06
N GLY A 272 -7.02 22.38 38.80
CA GLY A 272 -7.64 22.37 37.46
C GLY A 272 -8.72 23.44 37.39
N SER A 273 -9.06 23.90 36.18
CA SER A 273 -10.17 24.84 35.99
C SER A 273 -10.60 24.90 34.53
N GLN A 274 -11.90 25.06 34.30
CA GLN A 274 -12.50 25.31 32.98
C GLN A 274 -12.44 26.79 32.56
N THR A 275 -12.02 27.69 33.46
CA THR A 275 -12.07 29.15 33.22
C THR A 275 -10.77 29.86 33.58
N ILE A 276 -9.99 29.34 34.53
CA ILE A 276 -8.72 29.93 34.93
C ILE A 276 -7.58 29.27 34.14
N PRO A 277 -6.69 30.03 33.49
CA PRO A 277 -5.55 29.47 32.77
C PRO A 277 -4.54 28.86 33.74
N TYR A 278 -4.17 27.60 33.48
CA TYR A 278 -3.16 26.86 34.22
C TYR A 278 -2.19 26.12 33.28
N TYR A 279 -0.96 26.01 33.77
CA TYR A 279 0.17 25.45 33.05
C TYR A 279 0.82 24.37 33.91
N TYR A 280 1.22 23.28 33.26
CA TYR A 280 1.73 22.09 33.94
C TYR A 280 2.98 21.57 33.23
N VAL A 281 3.84 20.91 34.01
CA VAL A 281 4.97 20.14 33.50
C VAL A 281 4.80 18.71 34.00
N TYR A 282 4.95 17.73 33.10
CA TYR A 282 4.69 16.34 33.44
C TYR A 282 5.54 15.86 34.62
N GLY A 283 4.88 15.34 35.65
CA GLY A 283 5.54 14.83 36.86
C GLY A 283 6.09 15.91 37.80
N TYR A 284 5.87 17.20 37.50
CA TYR A 284 6.23 18.30 38.38
C TYR A 284 5.02 18.80 39.18
N ASN A 285 5.15 18.81 40.50
CA ASN A 285 4.06 19.13 41.44
C ASN A 285 4.26 20.43 42.23
N GLY A 286 5.34 21.15 41.97
CA GLY A 286 5.65 22.42 42.64
C GLY A 286 5.01 23.62 41.93
N THR A 287 5.39 24.81 42.37
CA THR A 287 4.96 26.09 41.79
C THR A 287 6.14 26.95 41.30
N ASP A 288 7.36 26.42 41.36
CA ASP A 288 8.57 27.14 40.96
C ASP A 288 8.88 26.89 39.48
N VAL A 289 8.79 27.95 38.67
CA VAL A 289 8.98 27.86 37.21
C VAL A 289 10.40 27.43 36.86
N ALA A 290 11.42 27.94 37.55
CA ALA A 290 12.82 27.61 37.25
C ALA A 290 13.11 26.12 37.49
N ALA A 291 12.61 25.58 38.61
CA ALA A 291 12.69 24.17 38.94
C ALA A 291 11.92 23.30 37.94
N ALA A 292 10.72 23.73 37.52
CA ALA A 292 9.95 23.03 36.48
C ALA A 292 10.71 22.97 35.15
N LYS A 293 11.28 24.11 34.71
CA LYS A 293 12.09 24.22 33.48
C LYS A 293 13.37 23.38 33.53
N SER A 294 13.91 23.11 34.71
CA SER A 294 15.10 22.25 34.87
C SER A 294 14.80 20.74 34.78
N SER A 295 13.52 20.35 34.72
CA SER A 295 13.14 18.94 34.65
C SER A 295 13.32 18.35 33.24
N THR A 296 13.67 17.07 33.16
CA THR A 296 13.80 16.35 31.88
C THR A 296 12.50 16.35 31.08
N ASN A 297 11.35 16.21 31.75
CA ASN A 297 10.07 16.20 31.05
C ASN A 297 9.73 17.55 30.40
N TYR A 298 10.14 18.67 31.02
CA TYR A 298 9.98 19.98 30.38
C TYR A 298 10.85 20.07 29.11
N SER A 299 12.13 19.67 29.19
CA SER A 299 13.01 19.74 28.02
C SER A 299 12.54 18.86 26.87
N THR A 300 11.97 17.68 27.17
CA THR A 300 11.54 16.70 26.18
C THR A 300 10.14 16.99 25.63
N TYR A 301 9.15 17.19 26.50
CA TYR A 301 7.73 17.23 26.10
C TYR A 301 7.13 18.64 26.11
N GLY A 302 7.84 19.61 26.70
CA GLY A 302 7.35 20.98 26.85
C GLY A 302 6.32 21.11 27.97
N VAL A 303 5.29 21.92 27.69
CA VAL A 303 4.27 22.33 28.67
C VAL A 303 2.93 21.72 28.30
N LEU A 304 2.16 21.33 29.32
CA LEU A 304 0.76 21.00 29.18
C LEU A 304 -0.08 22.19 29.65
N TYR A 305 -1.07 22.57 28.85
CA TYR A 305 -1.95 23.70 29.05
C TYR A 305 -3.36 23.17 29.31
N ASN A 306 -4.10 23.73 30.26
CA ASN A 306 -5.56 23.59 30.18
C ASN A 306 -6.11 24.44 29.03
N TRP A 307 -7.32 24.14 28.57
CA TRP A 307 -7.85 24.83 27.39
C TRP A 307 -7.95 26.35 27.57
N PRO A 308 -8.35 26.91 28.74
CA PRO A 308 -8.27 28.35 29.00
C PRO A 308 -6.87 28.94 28.83
N ALA A 309 -5.82 28.23 29.26
CA ALA A 309 -4.44 28.66 29.03
C ALA A 309 -4.05 28.59 27.55
N ALA A 310 -4.46 27.56 26.83
CA ALA A 310 -4.20 27.41 25.39
C ALA A 310 -4.88 28.52 24.57
N MET A 311 -6.12 28.89 24.93
CA MET A 311 -6.91 29.93 24.25
C MET A 311 -6.56 31.36 24.67
N ASN A 312 -5.93 31.55 25.83
CA ASN A 312 -5.53 32.85 26.34
C ASN A 312 -6.64 33.93 26.28
N SER A 313 -7.87 33.55 26.66
CA SER A 313 -9.08 34.40 26.65
C SER A 313 -9.63 34.78 25.26
N GLU A 314 -9.14 34.17 24.19
CA GLU A 314 -9.68 34.39 22.85
C GLU A 314 -10.96 33.58 22.58
N THR A 315 -11.69 33.98 21.54
CA THR A 315 -12.91 33.28 21.11
C THR A 315 -12.52 32.05 20.30
N SER A 316 -13.25 30.95 20.49
CA SER A 316 -13.02 29.72 19.73
C SER A 316 -13.25 29.90 18.23
N SER A 317 -12.56 29.09 17.44
CA SER A 317 -12.67 29.11 15.98
C SER A 317 -12.61 27.70 15.40
N THR A 318 -13.37 27.50 14.33
CA THR A 318 -13.37 26.28 13.50
C THR A 318 -12.89 26.56 12.08
N SER A 319 -12.40 27.77 11.80
CA SER A 319 -11.98 28.21 10.48
C SER A 319 -10.52 27.84 10.18
N ASN A 320 -10.14 27.84 8.91
CA ASN A 320 -8.74 27.85 8.47
C ASN A 320 -8.47 29.17 7.71
N PRO A 321 -7.65 30.11 8.24
CA PRO A 321 -6.98 30.10 9.54
C PRO A 321 -7.95 30.05 10.72
N SER A 322 -7.50 29.58 11.90
CA SER A 322 -8.28 29.78 13.13
C SER A 322 -8.41 31.27 13.47
N GLY A 323 -7.32 32.04 13.26
CA GLY A 323 -7.19 33.41 13.73
C GLY A 323 -7.09 33.54 15.26
N VAL A 324 -6.94 32.42 15.97
CA VAL A 324 -6.86 32.37 17.43
C VAL A 324 -5.40 32.28 17.84
N GLN A 325 -4.77 33.41 18.17
CA GLN A 325 -3.36 33.40 18.58
C GLN A 325 -3.21 32.51 19.82
N GLY A 326 -4.03 32.74 20.84
CA GLY A 326 -4.02 31.96 22.06
C GLY A 326 -2.69 32.06 22.79
N VAL A 327 -2.12 30.93 23.20
CA VAL A 327 -0.81 30.87 23.85
C VAL A 327 0.36 30.92 22.86
N CYS A 328 0.09 30.86 21.56
CA CYS A 328 1.13 30.89 20.54
C CYS A 328 1.83 32.25 20.46
N PRO A 329 3.10 32.29 20.00
CA PRO A 329 3.83 33.55 19.82
C PRO A 329 3.16 34.46 18.77
N ASP A 330 3.54 35.73 18.76
CA ASP A 330 3.04 36.68 17.75
C ASP A 330 3.32 36.17 16.33
N GLY A 331 2.31 36.24 15.46
CA GLY A 331 2.38 35.71 14.09
C GLY A 331 2.17 34.20 13.98
N TRP A 332 1.85 33.51 15.08
CA TRP A 332 1.43 32.12 15.14
C TRP A 332 0.07 31.99 15.83
N HIS A 333 -0.67 30.94 15.53
CA HIS A 333 -1.96 30.67 16.15
C HIS A 333 -2.15 29.20 16.55
N LEU A 334 -3.13 28.98 17.43
CA LEU A 334 -3.57 27.67 17.84
C LEU A 334 -4.43 27.06 16.72
N PRO A 335 -4.13 25.83 16.24
CA PRO A 335 -4.82 25.23 15.12
C PRO A 335 -6.28 24.92 15.46
N SER A 336 -7.18 25.30 14.56
CA SER A 336 -8.58 24.89 14.61
C SER A 336 -8.74 23.44 14.16
N HIS A 337 -9.96 22.92 14.27
CA HIS A 337 -10.31 21.64 13.71
C HIS A 337 -10.06 21.57 12.19
N ALA A 338 -10.34 22.64 11.45
CA ALA A 338 -10.19 22.69 9.99
C ALA A 338 -8.73 22.60 9.56
N GLU A 339 -7.82 23.27 10.28
CA GLU A 339 -6.37 23.22 10.01
C GLU A 339 -5.79 21.85 10.29
N TRP A 340 -6.21 21.21 11.39
CA TRP A 340 -5.86 19.83 11.64
C TRP A 340 -6.39 18.87 10.56
N THR A 341 -7.57 19.17 9.98
CA THR A 341 -8.13 18.36 8.89
C THR A 341 -7.33 18.57 7.60
N GLU A 342 -6.98 19.80 7.24
CA GLU A 342 -6.11 20.08 6.09
C GLU A 342 -4.76 19.38 6.22
N LEU A 343 -4.16 19.42 7.42
CA LEU A 343 -2.93 18.69 7.74
C LEU A 343 -3.11 17.18 7.47
N THR A 344 -4.17 16.57 8.00
CA THR A 344 -4.36 15.12 7.83
C THR A 344 -4.72 14.74 6.40
N ASP A 345 -5.48 15.56 5.68
CA ASP A 345 -5.87 15.33 4.28
C ASP A 345 -4.65 15.40 3.37
N TYR A 346 -3.77 16.39 3.58
CA TYR A 346 -2.49 16.49 2.88
C TYR A 346 -1.63 15.22 3.04
N LEU A 347 -1.72 14.58 4.21
CA LEU A 347 -0.93 13.38 4.53
C LEU A 347 -1.56 12.06 4.09
N GLY A 348 -2.66 12.09 3.34
CA GLY A 348 -3.37 10.90 2.86
C GLY A 348 -4.48 10.41 3.79
N GLY A 349 -4.94 11.27 4.70
CA GLY A 349 -6.09 11.03 5.58
C GLY A 349 -5.74 10.63 7.02
N GLU A 350 -6.73 10.73 7.90
CA GLU A 350 -6.57 10.49 9.34
C GLU A 350 -6.04 9.09 9.67
N SER A 351 -6.27 8.06 8.84
CA SER A 351 -5.84 6.67 9.09
C SER A 351 -4.32 6.45 9.05
N VAL A 352 -3.59 7.31 8.33
CA VAL A 352 -2.14 7.18 8.09
C VAL A 352 -1.35 8.39 8.60
N ALA A 353 -1.97 9.56 8.72
CA ALA A 353 -1.30 10.80 9.09
C ALA A 353 -0.57 10.73 10.44
N GLY A 354 -1.04 9.92 11.40
CA GLY A 354 -0.41 9.81 12.71
C GLY A 354 0.97 9.16 12.64
N GLY A 355 1.13 8.17 11.78
CA GLY A 355 2.44 7.57 11.51
C GLY A 355 3.42 8.58 10.91
N LYS A 356 2.93 9.38 9.98
CA LYS A 356 3.69 10.41 9.25
C LYS A 356 4.13 11.59 10.11
N LEU A 357 3.44 11.83 11.22
CA LEU A 357 3.69 12.94 12.14
C LEU A 357 4.53 12.52 13.37
N LYS A 358 4.46 11.27 13.82
CA LYS A 358 5.16 10.79 15.02
C LYS A 358 6.66 10.68 14.83
N GLU A 359 7.43 10.97 15.89
CA GLU A 359 8.84 10.59 16.00
C GLU A 359 9.05 9.11 15.62
N THR A 360 10.13 8.81 14.89
CA THR A 360 10.52 7.43 14.54
C THR A 360 11.14 6.67 15.72
N GLY A 361 11.11 5.35 15.63
CA GLY A 361 11.67 4.48 16.68
C GLY A 361 10.85 4.48 17.97
N THR A 362 11.48 4.11 19.08
CA THR A 362 10.79 3.93 20.37
C THR A 362 11.52 4.64 21.51
N THR A 363 12.19 5.76 21.22
CA THR A 363 12.91 6.53 22.23
C THR A 363 11.94 7.11 23.24
N HIS A 364 10.89 7.78 22.74
CA HIS A 364 9.82 8.32 23.57
C HIS A 364 8.52 7.54 23.44
N TRP A 365 8.17 7.10 22.22
CA TRP A 365 6.99 6.25 22.01
C TRP A 365 7.24 4.82 22.48
N ASN A 366 6.24 4.23 23.13
CA ASN A 366 6.29 2.81 23.47
C ASN A 366 6.21 1.94 22.20
N SER A 367 6.84 0.77 22.27
CA SER A 367 6.75 -0.24 21.19
C SER A 367 5.30 -0.71 20.98
N PRO A 368 4.80 -0.82 19.74
CA PRO A 368 5.58 -0.88 18.50
C PRO A 368 5.82 0.48 17.79
N ASN A 369 5.29 1.60 18.31
CA ASN A 369 5.22 2.87 17.58
C ASN A 369 4.74 2.70 16.12
N ALA A 370 3.59 2.04 15.95
CA ALA A 370 3.10 1.55 14.67
C ALA A 370 3.02 2.66 13.61
N GLY A 371 3.56 2.38 12.42
CA GLY A 371 3.53 3.26 11.25
C GLY A 371 4.34 4.55 11.37
N ALA A 372 5.13 4.74 12.43
CA ALA A 372 5.86 5.99 12.63
C ALA A 372 7.02 6.17 11.64
N THR A 373 6.86 7.10 10.71
CA THR A 373 7.88 7.47 9.70
C THR A 373 8.48 8.84 9.96
N ASN A 374 7.77 9.71 10.70
CA ASN A 374 8.11 11.13 10.86
C ASN A 374 8.41 11.84 9.53
N GLU A 375 7.79 11.41 8.43
CA GLU A 375 8.12 11.90 7.09
C GLU A 375 7.96 13.42 6.95
N THR A 376 7.13 14.02 7.80
CA THR A 376 6.87 15.46 7.78
C THR A 376 7.87 16.31 8.58
N GLY A 377 8.74 15.69 9.38
CA GLY A 377 9.54 16.41 10.38
C GLY A 377 8.72 17.00 11.54
N PHE A 378 7.40 16.80 11.59
CA PHE A 378 6.54 17.29 12.67
C PHE A 378 6.95 16.76 14.04
N THR A 379 7.55 15.57 14.11
CA THR A 379 8.16 14.99 15.32
C THR A 379 7.20 15.01 16.52
N ALA A 380 6.01 14.45 16.35
CA ALA A 380 5.02 14.37 17.43
C ALA A 380 5.55 13.46 18.54
N LEU A 381 5.55 13.97 19.77
CA LEU A 381 6.01 13.25 20.96
C LEU A 381 4.84 12.81 21.85
N PRO A 382 4.97 11.69 22.57
CA PRO A 382 3.93 11.17 23.47
C PRO A 382 3.95 11.89 24.82
N GLY A 383 3.77 13.22 24.78
CA GLY A 383 3.77 14.11 25.94
C GLY A 383 2.62 13.91 26.92
N SER A 384 1.77 12.90 26.68
CA SER A 384 0.73 12.45 27.59
C SER A 384 -0.35 13.50 27.83
N TYR A 385 -1.03 13.40 28.96
CA TYR A 385 -2.02 14.34 29.42
C TYR A 385 -2.12 14.39 30.94
N ARG A 386 -2.73 15.46 31.44
CA ARG A 386 -3.10 15.64 32.84
C ARG A 386 -4.62 15.69 32.95
N ILE A 387 -5.21 14.93 33.88
CA ILE A 387 -6.67 14.99 34.14
C ILE A 387 -6.99 15.97 35.28
N ASN A 388 -8.28 16.23 35.51
CA ASN A 388 -8.78 17.18 36.52
C ASN A 388 -8.32 16.87 37.96
N SER A 389 -8.12 15.60 38.33
CA SER A 389 -7.56 15.20 39.64
C SER A 389 -6.08 15.61 39.83
N GLY A 390 -5.45 16.12 38.77
CA GLY A 390 -4.02 16.43 38.72
C GLY A 390 -3.12 15.23 38.46
N THR A 391 -3.71 14.07 38.15
CA THR A 391 -2.97 12.88 37.76
C THR A 391 -2.45 13.03 36.34
N PHE A 392 -1.16 12.75 36.15
CA PHE A 392 -0.55 12.60 34.84
C PHE A 392 -0.59 11.13 34.42
N SER A 393 -0.94 10.82 33.17
CA SER A 393 -1.13 9.42 32.75
C SER A 393 -0.93 9.21 31.26
N ASN A 394 -0.31 8.09 30.89
CA ASN A 394 -0.09 7.62 29.51
C ASN A 394 1.07 8.26 28.73
N ILE A 395 2.13 8.67 29.43
CA ILE A 395 3.41 9.00 28.77
C ILE A 395 3.92 7.80 27.98
N GLY A 396 4.47 8.06 26.80
CA GLY A 396 4.89 7.03 25.85
C GLY A 396 3.76 6.37 25.06
N ASN A 397 2.51 6.40 25.57
CA ASN A 397 1.36 5.77 24.91
C ASN A 397 0.59 6.73 24.01
N TYR A 398 0.40 7.98 24.45
CA TYR A 398 -0.38 8.97 23.74
C TYR A 398 0.31 10.33 23.70
N GLY A 399 0.15 11.02 22.58
CA GLY A 399 0.32 12.47 22.47
C GLY A 399 -1.04 13.11 22.25
N TYR A 400 -1.33 14.20 22.96
CA TYR A 400 -2.57 14.98 22.84
C TYR A 400 -2.26 16.45 22.62
N TRP A 401 -3.00 17.07 21.70
CA TRP A 401 -2.90 18.47 21.37
C TRP A 401 -4.27 19.15 21.39
N TRP A 402 -4.31 20.36 21.95
CA TRP A 402 -5.50 21.18 21.90
C TRP A 402 -5.80 21.68 20.48
N SER A 403 -7.08 21.86 20.20
CA SER A 403 -7.57 22.68 19.11
C SER A 403 -8.19 23.97 19.64
N ALA A 404 -8.17 25.03 18.82
CA ALA A 404 -8.93 26.26 19.05
C ALA A 404 -10.46 26.08 18.93
N SER A 405 -10.92 24.89 18.53
CA SER A 405 -12.34 24.59 18.33
C SER A 405 -13.02 24.09 19.61
N GLU A 406 -14.01 24.85 20.06
CA GLU A 406 -14.87 24.49 21.19
C GLU A 406 -16.04 23.60 20.73
N LEU A 407 -16.44 22.63 21.55
CA LEU A 407 -17.67 21.84 21.34
C LEU A 407 -18.81 22.32 22.25
N SER A 408 -18.50 22.62 23.51
CA SER A 408 -19.43 23.15 24.50
C SER A 408 -18.70 24.00 25.54
N THR A 409 -19.44 24.52 26.52
CA THR A 409 -18.86 25.35 27.59
C THR A 409 -17.72 24.65 28.35
N ASP A 410 -17.77 23.32 28.45
CA ASP A 410 -16.90 22.53 29.32
C ASP A 410 -15.95 21.62 28.53
N ILE A 411 -16.17 21.48 27.21
CA ILE A 411 -15.50 20.50 26.36
C ILE A 411 -14.94 21.17 25.10
N ALA A 412 -13.69 20.86 24.76
CA ALA A 412 -13.06 21.32 23.53
C ALA A 412 -12.49 20.14 22.73
N TRP A 413 -12.26 20.37 21.43
CA TRP A 413 -11.70 19.37 20.54
C TRP A 413 -10.20 19.21 20.76
N THR A 414 -9.75 17.96 20.66
CA THR A 414 -8.34 17.58 20.72
C THR A 414 -7.98 16.66 19.55
N ARG A 415 -6.71 16.69 19.18
CA ARG A 415 -6.10 15.64 18.37
C ARG A 415 -5.25 14.75 19.25
N TYR A 416 -5.22 13.46 18.90
CA TYR A 416 -4.36 12.52 19.59
C TYR A 416 -3.73 11.52 18.63
N MET A 417 -2.57 11.02 19.03
CA MET A 417 -1.89 9.92 18.36
C MET A 417 -1.59 8.83 19.38
N TYR A 418 -1.66 7.58 18.96
CA TYR A 418 -1.51 6.41 19.81
C TYR A 418 -0.29 5.59 19.38
N TYR A 419 0.47 5.06 20.33
CA TYR A 419 1.69 4.31 20.05
C TYR A 419 1.44 3.08 19.16
N ASN A 420 0.29 2.40 19.31
CA ASN A 420 -0.05 1.24 18.50
C ASN A 420 -1.02 1.56 17.34
N GLY A 421 -0.96 2.79 16.82
CA GLY A 421 -1.74 3.20 15.64
C GLY A 421 -0.97 4.16 14.76
N SER A 422 -1.26 4.12 13.47
CA SER A 422 -0.78 5.07 12.45
C SER A 422 -1.72 6.26 12.24
N TYR A 423 -2.82 6.34 12.98
CA TYR A 423 -3.87 7.33 12.73
C TYR A 423 -3.73 8.57 13.62
N VAL A 424 -4.26 9.70 13.16
CA VAL A 424 -4.58 10.86 14.01
C VAL A 424 -6.03 10.73 14.43
N GLY A 425 -6.25 10.56 15.73
CA GLY A 425 -7.59 10.50 16.29
C GLY A 425 -8.11 11.89 16.66
N ARG A 426 -9.43 12.02 16.66
CA ARG A 426 -10.14 13.20 17.17
C ARG A 426 -10.89 12.81 18.44
N SER A 427 -10.78 13.63 19.49
CA SER A 427 -11.56 13.46 20.71
C SER A 427 -12.10 14.81 21.20
N ASN A 428 -13.08 14.76 22.10
CA ASN A 428 -13.59 15.93 22.80
C ASN A 428 -13.44 15.69 24.30
N LEU A 429 -12.65 16.53 24.95
CA LEU A 429 -12.21 16.31 26.33
C LEU A 429 -12.42 17.56 27.16
N ASP A 430 -12.52 17.36 28.47
CA ASP A 430 -12.78 18.41 29.44
C ASP A 430 -11.69 19.49 29.37
N LYS A 431 -12.11 20.75 29.31
CA LYS A 431 -11.22 21.91 29.26
C LYS A 431 -10.29 22.04 30.45
N GLU A 432 -10.59 21.37 31.58
CA GLU A 432 -9.70 21.29 32.74
C GLU A 432 -8.44 20.46 32.51
N PHE A 433 -8.42 19.59 31.49
CA PHE A 433 -7.32 18.67 31.26
C PHE A 433 -6.11 19.42 30.70
N GLY A 434 -4.91 18.94 31.00
CA GLY A 434 -3.66 19.47 30.45
C GLY A 434 -3.23 18.70 29.22
N PHE A 435 -3.18 19.36 28.06
CA PHE A 435 -2.63 18.82 26.81
C PHE A 435 -1.57 19.73 26.22
N SER A 436 -0.77 19.19 25.29
CA SER A 436 0.25 19.97 24.60
C SER A 436 -0.38 20.96 23.62
N VAL A 437 0.41 21.95 23.20
CA VAL A 437 0.04 22.88 22.12
C VAL A 437 1.10 22.80 21.02
N ARG A 438 0.62 22.81 19.78
CA ARG A 438 1.42 22.96 18.56
C ARG A 438 0.88 24.17 17.82
N CYS A 439 1.73 25.14 17.53
CA CYS A 439 1.33 26.36 16.85
C CYS A 439 1.53 26.22 15.34
N VAL A 440 0.68 26.91 14.59
CA VAL A 440 0.68 26.94 13.13
C VAL A 440 0.64 28.39 12.64
N ARG A 441 1.08 28.61 11.40
CA ARG A 441 1.15 29.88 10.68
C ARG A 441 0.83 29.62 9.21
N ASP A 442 0.08 30.53 8.58
CA ASP A 442 -0.28 30.48 7.16
C ASP A 442 0.63 31.33 6.27
#